data_AF-A0A662FAV2-F1
#
_entry.id   AF-A0A662FAV2-F1
#
_cell.length_a   1.000
_cell.length_b   1.000
_cell.length_c   1.000
_cell.angle_alpha   90.00
_cell.angle_beta   90.00
_cell.angle_gamma   90.00
#
_symmetry.space_group_name_H-M   'P 1'
#
loop_
_entity.id
_entity.type
_entity.pdbx_description
1 polymer ?
#
loop_
_entity_poly.entity_id
_entity_poly.type
_entity_poly.pdbx_seq_one_letter_code
_entity_poly.pdbx_strand_id
1 'polypeptide(L)'
;MFAREKKIFNVFFRRKPALMLLGLFHAKQEIYASSLAKEINCTYSHVVKILQQMHKAGLIEFVKQGRIKLLKLTKKGEKVADHINQIMNLL
;
A
#
# COMPACT_ATOMS: atom_id res chain seq x y z
N MET A 1 -0.33 10.97 7.84
CA MET A 1 1.04 11.15 8.35
C MET A 1 1.35 9.99 9.29
N PHE A 2 2.06 8.96 8.80
CA PHE A 2 2.32 7.74 9.56
C PHE A 2 3.12 8.09 10.81
N ALA A 3 2.47 7.93 11.98
CA ALA A 3 3.01 8.31 13.27
C ALA A 3 4.34 7.59 13.59
N ARG A 4 5.03 8.11 14.61
CA ARG A 4 6.36 7.70 15.12
C ARG A 4 6.66 6.22 14.90
N GLU A 5 7.88 5.98 14.46
CA GLU A 5 8.47 4.67 14.17
C GLU A 5 8.23 3.65 15.29
N LYS A 6 7.16 2.84 15.17
CA LYS A 6 6.92 1.70 16.06
C LYS A 6 7.95 0.62 15.71
N LYS A 7 9.11 0.65 16.37
CA LYS A 7 10.22 -0.31 16.12
C LYS A 7 9.74 -1.75 16.08
N ILE A 8 8.77 -2.11 16.95
CA ILE A 8 8.18 -3.45 17.02
C ILE A 8 7.37 -3.83 15.77
N PHE A 9 6.69 -2.89 15.12
CA PHE A 9 5.96 -3.15 13.88
C PHE A 9 6.90 -3.63 12.77
N ASN A 10 8.10 -3.07 12.70
CA ASN A 10 9.10 -3.43 11.69
C ASN A 10 9.72 -4.82 11.92
N VAL A 11 9.59 -5.39 13.13
CA VAL A 11 9.99 -6.77 13.42
C VAL A 11 9.02 -7.76 12.78
N PHE A 12 7.71 -7.46 12.83
CA PHE A 12 6.67 -8.31 12.25
C PHE A 12 6.44 -8.06 10.76
N PHE A 13 6.50 -6.79 10.32
CA PHE A 13 6.15 -6.37 8.98
C PHE A 13 7.29 -5.64 8.28
N ARG A 14 7.48 -5.92 6.99
CA ARG A 14 8.28 -5.05 6.14
C ARG A 14 7.56 -3.72 5.97
N ARG A 15 8.13 -2.66 6.57
CA ARG A 15 7.52 -1.33 6.65
C ARG A 15 7.00 -0.80 5.31
N LYS A 16 7.84 -0.76 4.27
CA LYS A 16 7.48 -0.15 2.97
C LYS A 16 6.27 -0.85 2.32
N PRO A 17 6.23 -2.20 2.17
CA PRO A 17 5.03 -2.90 1.71
C PRO A 17 3.79 -2.63 2.57
N ALA A 18 3.91 -2.62 3.89
CA ALA A 18 2.76 -2.36 4.76
C ALA A 18 2.22 -0.93 4.56
N LEU A 19 3.11 0.06 4.50
CA LEU A 19 2.75 1.45 4.22
C LEU A 19 2.16 1.63 2.80
N MET A 20 2.58 0.83 1.80
CA MET A 20 1.96 0.85 0.47
C MET A 20 0.49 0.47 0.53
N LEU A 21 0.17 -0.62 1.21
CA LEU A 21 -1.21 -1.08 1.33
C LEU A 21 -2.05 -0.11 2.17
N LEU A 22 -1.50 0.42 3.27
CA LEU A 22 -2.17 1.43 4.10
C LEU A 22 -2.35 2.76 3.38
N GLY A 23 -1.40 3.18 2.55
CA GLY A 23 -1.53 4.38 1.72
C GLY A 23 -2.70 4.27 0.73
N LEU A 24 -2.86 3.09 0.12
CA LEU A 24 -4.04 2.78 -0.71
C LEU A 24 -5.34 2.77 0.09
N PHE A 25 -5.32 2.24 1.32
CA PHE A 25 -6.49 2.16 2.19
C PHE A 25 -6.98 3.53 2.68
N HIS A 26 -6.06 4.43 3.02
CA HIS A 26 -6.40 5.77 3.51
C HIS A 26 -6.71 6.76 2.38
N ALA A 27 -6.49 6.38 1.12
CA ALA A 27 -6.78 7.26 0.00
C ALA A 27 -8.28 7.31 -0.30
N LYS A 28 -8.79 8.54 -0.44
CA LYS A 28 -10.19 8.81 -0.79
C LYS A 28 -10.52 8.54 -2.27
N GLN A 29 -9.50 8.32 -3.10
CA GLN A 29 -9.60 8.15 -4.55
C GLN A 29 -8.50 7.23 -5.06
N GLU A 30 -8.65 6.75 -6.28
CA GLU A 30 -7.65 5.89 -6.93
C GLU A 30 -6.29 6.62 -7.05
N ILE A 31 -5.19 5.92 -6.78
CA ILE A 31 -3.87 6.54 -6.68
C ILE A 31 -2.98 6.14 -7.86
N TYR A 32 -2.19 7.09 -8.35
CA TYR A 32 -1.07 6.80 -9.24
C TYR A 32 0.08 6.11 -8.49
N ALA A 33 0.65 5.06 -9.08
CA ALA A 33 1.83 4.39 -8.53
C ALA A 33 3.01 5.34 -8.28
N SER A 34 3.17 6.38 -9.10
CA SER A 34 4.19 7.41 -8.94
C SER A 34 3.96 8.28 -7.70
N SER A 35 2.70 8.64 -7.40
CA SER A 35 2.35 9.39 -6.19
C SER A 35 2.61 8.57 -4.93
N LEU A 36 2.23 7.29 -4.95
CA LEU A 36 2.49 6.35 -3.85
C LEU A 36 4.00 6.15 -3.61
N ALA A 37 4.79 6.06 -4.68
CA ALA A 37 6.24 5.93 -4.59
C ALA A 37 6.91 7.13 -3.90
N LYS A 38 6.45 8.35 -4.22
CA LYS A 38 6.92 9.58 -3.59
C LYS A 38 6.58 9.61 -2.10
N GLU A 39 5.35 9.26 -1.73
CA GLU A 39 4.89 9.25 -0.33
C GLU A 39 5.71 8.29 0.55
N ILE A 40 6.10 7.13 0.00
CA ILE A 40 6.77 6.06 0.76
C ILE A 40 8.31 6.17 0.66
N ASN A 41 8.81 7.21 0.00
CA ASN A 41 10.24 7.46 -0.22
C ASN A 41 10.95 6.21 -0.77
N CYS A 42 10.46 5.69 -1.89
CA CYS A 42 10.96 4.49 -2.53
C CYS A 42 11.08 4.68 -4.05
N THR A 43 12.05 4.02 -4.68
CA THR A 43 12.18 4.09 -6.14
C THR A 43 10.96 3.49 -6.82
N TYR A 44 10.58 4.06 -7.96
CA TYR A 44 9.42 3.63 -8.72
C TYR A 44 9.50 2.14 -9.10
N SER A 45 10.66 1.67 -9.57
CA SER A 45 10.85 0.27 -9.97
C SER A 45 10.61 -0.72 -8.81
N HIS A 46 11.06 -0.37 -7.61
CA HIS A 46 10.84 -1.19 -6.42
C HIS A 46 9.36 -1.20 -6.01
N VAL A 47 8.69 -0.03 -6.05
CA VAL A 47 7.25 0.09 -5.76
C VAL A 47 6.45 -0.75 -6.74
N VAL A 48 6.72 -0.65 -8.05
CA VAL A 48 6.02 -1.45 -9.08
C VAL A 48 6.19 -2.95 -8.83
N LYS A 49 7.40 -3.41 -8.46
CA LYS A 49 7.63 -4.83 -8.14
C LYS A 49 6.77 -5.31 -6.98
N ILE A 50 6.64 -4.51 -5.91
CA ILE A 50 5.80 -4.83 -4.75
C ILE A 50 4.31 -4.81 -5.15
N LEU A 51 3.87 -3.80 -5.90
CA LEU A 51 2.49 -3.70 -6.37
C LEU A 51 2.09 -4.89 -7.26
N GLN A 52 3.00 -5.37 -8.12
CA GLN A 52 2.77 -6.58 -8.90
C GLN A 52 2.58 -7.82 -8.02
N GLN A 53 3.32 -7.94 -6.91
CA GLN A 53 3.14 -9.04 -5.95
C GLN A 53 1.79 -8.94 -5.23
N MET A 54 1.40 -7.73 -4.80
CA MET A 54 0.08 -7.48 -4.19
C MET A 54 -1.08 -7.78 -5.15
N HIS A 55 -0.91 -7.43 -6.42
CA HIS A 55 -1.89 -7.74 -7.48
C HIS A 55 -2.03 -9.24 -7.68
N LYS A 56 -0.91 -9.97 -7.79
CA LYS A 56 -0.91 -11.45 -7.88
C LYS A 56 -1.57 -12.10 -6.66
N ALA A 57 -1.44 -11.50 -5.47
CA ALA A 57 -2.11 -11.95 -4.25
C ALA A 57 -3.59 -11.56 -4.16
N GLY A 58 -4.12 -10.81 -5.13
CA GLY A 58 -5.49 -10.32 -5.17
C GLY A 58 -5.80 -9.24 -4.15
N LEU A 59 -4.79 -8.48 -3.69
CA LEU A 59 -4.96 -7.39 -2.73
C LEU A 59 -5.26 -6.06 -3.42
N ILE A 60 -4.75 -5.87 -4.64
CA ILE A 60 -4.92 -4.64 -5.41
C ILE A 60 -5.26 -4.96 -6.86
N GLU A 61 -5.85 -4.00 -7.55
CA GLU A 61 -6.11 -4.01 -8.98
C GLU A 61 -5.46 -2.80 -9.66
N PHE A 62 -4.99 -3.00 -10.89
CA PHE A 62 -4.58 -1.90 -11.76
C PHE A 62 -5.76 -1.50 -12.63
N VAL A 63 -6.38 -0.36 -12.33
CA VAL A 63 -7.47 0.20 -13.13
C VAL A 63 -6.84 0.95 -14.30
N LYS A 64 -7.14 0.51 -15.53
CA LYS A 64 -6.62 1.15 -16.75
C LYS A 64 -7.58 2.26 -17.17
N GLN A 65 -7.12 3.50 -17.08
CA GLN A 65 -7.83 4.66 -17.61
C GLN A 65 -6.98 5.25 -18.75
N GLY A 66 -7.18 4.75 -19.97
CA GLY A 66 -6.34 5.10 -21.12
C GLY A 66 -4.89 4.62 -20.99
N ARG A 67 -3.93 5.56 -21.02
CA ARG A 67 -2.49 5.28 -20.79
C ARG A 67 -2.11 5.19 -19.32
N ILE A 68 -3.02 5.59 -18.43
CA ILE A 68 -2.79 5.69 -16.99
C ILE A 68 -3.21 4.36 -16.33
N LYS A 69 -2.38 3.87 -15.41
CA LYS A 69 -2.72 2.78 -14.48
C LYS A 69 -2.91 3.37 -13.08
N LEU A 70 -4.16 3.46 -12.65
CA LEU A 70 -4.53 3.79 -11.29
C LEU A 70 -4.51 2.52 -10.43
N LEU A 71 -4.26 2.69 -9.13
CA LEU A 71 -4.23 1.62 -8.15
C LEU A 71 -5.48 1.69 -7.30
N LYS A 72 -6.11 0.54 -7.09
CA LYS A 72 -7.26 0.38 -6.20
C LYS A 72 -7.11 -0.88 -5.36
N LEU A 73 -7.62 -0.86 -4.13
CA LEU A 73 -7.75 -2.08 -3.33
C LEU A 73 -8.88 -2.96 -3.86
N THR A 74 -8.70 -4.27 -3.79
CA THR A 74 -9.84 -5.21 -3.89
C THR A 74 -10.58 -5.24 -2.54
N LYS A 75 -11.78 -5.84 -2.49
CA LYS A 75 -12.47 -6.12 -1.21
C LYS A 75 -11.60 -6.92 -0.23
N LYS A 76 -10.77 -7.83 -0.74
CA LYS A 76 -9.80 -8.59 0.06
C LYS A 76 -8.69 -7.66 0.57
N GLY A 77 -8.17 -6.80 -0.30
CA GLY A 77 -7.17 -5.79 0.03
C GLY A 77 -7.61 -4.84 1.14
N GLU A 78 -8.84 -4.32 1.06
CA GLU A 78 -9.44 -3.45 2.08
C GLU A 78 -9.46 -4.12 3.45
N LYS A 79 -9.98 -5.36 3.52
CA LYS A 79 -10.00 -6.12 4.79
C LYS A 79 -8.60 -6.36 5.36
N VAL A 80 -7.64 -6.74 4.51
CA VAL A 80 -6.26 -6.97 4.95
C VAL A 80 -5.62 -5.67 5.44
N ALA A 81 -5.83 -4.58 4.71
CA ALA A 81 -5.30 -3.26 5.09
C ALA A 81 -5.89 -2.77 6.40
N ASP A 82 -7.19 -2.97 6.63
CA ASP A 82 -7.86 -2.61 7.88
C ASP A 82 -7.28 -3.37 9.08
N HIS A 83 -7.10 -4.70 8.98
CA HIS A 83 -6.44 -5.48 10.04
C HIS A 83 -5.01 -5.00 10.31
N ILE A 84 -4.23 -4.70 9.26
CA ILE A 84 -2.88 -4.16 9.42
C ILE A 84 -2.93 -2.79 10.10
N ASN A 85 -3.90 -1.94 9.76
CA ASN A 85 -4.09 -0.62 10.36
C ASN A 85 -4.43 -0.75 11.85
N GLN A 86 -5.31 -1.68 12.21
CA GLN A 86 -5.66 -1.99 13.60
C GLN A 86 -4.45 -2.50 14.39
N ILE A 87 -3.71 -3.49 13.85
CA ILE A 87 -2.47 -3.99 14.47
C ILE A 87 -1.46 -2.86 14.65
N MET A 88 -1.26 -2.03 13.62
CA MET A 88 -0.35 -0.89 13.69
C MET A 88 -0.77 0.12 14.77
N ASN A 89 -2.07 0.30 15.02
CA ASN A 89 -2.57 1.20 16.07
C ASN A 89 -2.43 0.61 17.48
N LEU A 90 -2.54 -0.72 17.63
CA LEU A 90 -2.41 -1.43 18.91
C LEU A 90 -0.97 -1.60 19.40
N LEU A 91 -0.01 -1.75 18.48
CA LEU A 91 1.43 -1.86 18.78
C LEU A 91 2.07 -0.52 19.19
#